data_AF-A0A2W0B503-F1
#
_entry.id   AF-A0A2W0B503-F1
#
_cell.length_a   1.000
_cell.length_b   1.000
_cell.length_c   1.000
_cell.angle_alpha   90.00
_cell.angle_beta   90.00
_cell.angle_gamma   90.00
#
_symmetry.space_group_name_H-M   'P 1'
#
loop_
_entity.id
_entity.type
_entity.pdbx_description
1 polymer ?
#
loop_
_entity_poly.entity_id
_entity_poly.type
_entity_poly.pdbx_seq_one_letter_code
_entity_poly.pdbx_strand_id
1 'polypeptide(L)'
;ASANTFTNPLLPTGPDPWITYRAGYYYYMNTTGENLTVWKTRIPVDLRNAEKKVVWTPPATGPYSHEIWAPEIHFLQNKWYIYFAADAGNNRTHRIWVIENSSPDPMQGAWVMKGKVADPSDKWAIDPSVFEASGKMYLIWSGWDGDVNG
;
A
#
# COMPACT_ATOMS: atom_id res chain seq x y z
N ALA A 1 4.83 0.67 37.13
CA ALA A 1 4.54 1.11 35.75
C ALA A 1 5.03 0.01 34.81
N SER A 2 4.14 -0.66 34.08
CA SER A 2 4.55 -1.51 32.97
C SER A 2 5.18 -0.59 31.92
N ALA A 3 6.44 -0.84 31.56
CA ALA A 3 7.09 -0.03 30.54
C ALA A 3 6.30 -0.17 29.21
N ASN A 4 6.00 0.96 28.56
CA ASN A 4 5.40 1.02 27.23
C ASN A 4 6.45 0.62 26.17
N THR A 5 6.94 -0.60 26.25
CA THR A 5 7.98 -1.15 25.38
C THR A 5 7.39 -2.18 24.43
N PHE A 6 8.10 -2.46 23.36
CA PHE A 6 7.78 -3.51 22.39
C PHE A 6 9.04 -4.28 22.04
N THR A 7 8.87 -5.49 21.50
CA THR A 7 9.97 -6.37 21.11
C THR A 7 9.99 -6.49 19.59
N ASN A 8 11.15 -6.26 19.00
CA ASN A 8 11.38 -6.51 17.58
C ASN A 8 11.93 -7.92 17.33
N PRO A 9 11.71 -8.47 16.11
CA PRO A 9 10.84 -7.91 15.08
C PRO A 9 9.35 -8.20 15.35
N LEU A 10 8.44 -7.33 14.89
CA LEU A 10 6.98 -7.54 15.03
C LEU A 10 6.47 -8.72 14.19
N LEU A 11 7.06 -8.92 13.01
CA LEU A 11 6.83 -10.06 12.10
C LEU A 11 8.18 -10.61 11.64
N PRO A 12 8.30 -11.92 11.35
CA PRO A 12 9.56 -12.52 10.90
C PRO A 12 9.99 -12.04 9.50
N THR A 13 9.03 -11.59 8.68
CA THR A 13 9.23 -11.00 7.36
C THR A 13 8.11 -10.00 7.09
N GLY A 14 8.40 -8.99 6.27
CA GLY A 14 7.47 -7.94 5.88
C GLY A 14 8.20 -6.72 5.36
N PRO A 15 8.81 -6.80 4.16
CA PRO A 15 9.44 -5.64 3.55
C PRO A 15 8.40 -4.54 3.29
N ASP A 16 8.88 -3.30 3.30
CA ASP A 16 8.07 -2.11 3.04
C ASP A 16 6.85 -1.98 3.98
N PRO A 17 7.06 -2.03 5.32
CA PRO A 17 5.96 -1.98 6.26
C PRO A 17 5.31 -0.59 6.28
N TRP A 18 4.00 -0.54 6.07
CA TRP A 18 3.18 0.65 6.24
C TRP A 18 2.12 0.45 7.32
N ILE A 19 1.91 1.45 8.17
CA ILE A 19 0.89 1.40 9.23
C ILE A 19 0.18 2.74 9.36
N THR A 20 -1.15 2.70 9.46
CA THR A 20 -1.97 3.88 9.73
C THR A 20 -2.97 3.60 10.85
N TYR A 21 -3.35 4.64 11.60
CA TYR A 21 -4.32 4.54 12.70
C TYR A 21 -5.61 5.24 12.34
N ARG A 22 -6.75 4.56 12.56
CA ARG A 22 -8.07 5.16 12.38
C ARG A 22 -9.14 4.46 13.18
N ALA A 23 -10.00 5.26 13.82
CA ALA A 23 -11.21 4.81 14.51
C ALA A 23 -10.96 3.65 15.51
N GLY A 24 -9.87 3.73 16.28
CA GLY A 24 -9.54 2.73 17.30
C GLY A 24 -8.74 1.52 16.81
N TYR A 25 -8.39 1.46 15.53
CA TYR A 25 -7.62 0.36 14.93
C TYR A 25 -6.39 0.87 14.19
N TYR A 26 -5.35 0.06 14.21
CA TYR A 26 -4.21 0.14 13.31
C TYR A 26 -4.47 -0.77 12.11
N TYR A 27 -4.16 -0.27 10.93
CA TYR A 27 -4.17 -1.01 9.67
C TYR A 27 -2.74 -1.07 9.16
N TYR A 28 -2.24 -2.28 8.98
CA TYR A 28 -0.88 -2.54 8.55
C TYR A 28 -0.87 -3.23 7.19
N MET A 29 0.12 -2.92 6.38
CA MET A 29 0.44 -3.58 5.13
C MET A 29 1.95 -3.76 5.01
N ASN A 30 2.34 -4.69 4.14
CA ASN A 30 3.71 -4.89 3.72
C ASN A 30 3.71 -5.53 2.33
N THR A 31 4.86 -5.52 1.66
CA THR A 31 5.04 -6.23 0.40
C THR A 31 4.89 -7.73 0.61
N THR A 32 3.91 -8.32 -0.07
CA THR A 32 3.75 -9.78 -0.15
C THR A 32 4.34 -10.36 -1.44
N GLY A 33 4.54 -9.51 -2.46
CA GLY A 33 4.95 -9.89 -3.82
C GLY A 33 3.78 -10.32 -4.73
N GLU A 34 2.68 -10.81 -4.16
CA GLU A 34 1.61 -11.48 -4.92
C GLU A 34 0.24 -10.83 -4.81
N ASN A 35 -0.04 -10.12 -3.70
CA ASN A 35 -1.37 -9.56 -3.43
C ASN A 35 -1.30 -8.40 -2.42
N LEU A 36 -2.43 -7.74 -2.21
CA LEU A 36 -2.60 -6.72 -1.18
C LEU A 36 -3.30 -7.34 0.02
N THR A 37 -2.57 -7.45 1.13
CA THR A 37 -3.10 -7.94 2.41
C THR A 37 -3.10 -6.80 3.44
N VAL A 38 -4.20 -6.66 4.17
CA VAL A 38 -4.34 -5.71 5.28
C VAL A 38 -4.46 -6.49 6.58
N TRP A 39 -3.67 -6.09 7.58
CA TRP A 39 -3.80 -6.52 8.97
C TRP A 39 -4.53 -5.45 9.76
N LYS A 40 -5.45 -5.85 10.63
CA LYS A 40 -6.22 -4.96 11.51
C LYS A 40 -6.04 -5.36 12.96
N THR A 41 -5.61 -4.43 13.80
CA THR A 41 -5.42 -4.68 15.23
C THR A 41 -5.69 -3.44 16.07
N ARG A 42 -6.06 -3.61 17.34
CA ARG A 42 -6.09 -2.52 18.32
C ARG A 42 -4.72 -2.31 18.99
N ILE A 43 -3.84 -3.31 18.91
CA ILE A 43 -2.54 -3.36 19.58
C ILE A 43 -1.49 -3.63 18.50
N PRO A 44 -0.74 -2.61 18.04
CA PRO A 44 0.16 -2.73 16.89
C PRO A 44 1.34 -3.67 17.16
N VAL A 45 1.69 -3.87 18.44
CA VAL A 45 2.75 -4.80 18.86
C VAL A 45 2.31 -6.27 18.82
N ASP A 46 1.00 -6.54 18.69
CA ASP A 46 0.43 -7.88 18.58
C ASP A 46 0.06 -8.23 17.12
N LEU A 47 0.80 -7.65 16.17
CA LEU A 47 0.55 -7.80 14.73
C LEU A 47 0.57 -9.27 14.28
N ARG A 48 1.36 -10.12 14.96
CA ARG A 48 1.44 -11.56 14.72
C ARG A 48 0.08 -12.27 14.86
N ASN A 49 -0.76 -11.80 15.76
CA ASN A 49 -2.09 -12.38 16.05
C ASN A 49 -3.23 -11.54 15.48
N ALA A 50 -2.92 -10.45 14.76
CA ALA A 50 -3.91 -9.58 14.16
C ALA A 50 -4.75 -10.32 13.10
N GLU A 51 -6.01 -9.91 12.98
CA GLU A 51 -6.83 -10.29 11.84
C GLU A 51 -6.15 -9.80 10.56
N LYS A 52 -6.03 -10.66 9.56
CA LYS A 52 -5.50 -10.28 8.24
C LYS A 52 -6.38 -10.78 7.13
N LYS A 53 -6.47 -10.00 6.05
CA LYS A 53 -7.30 -10.30 4.89
C LYS A 53 -6.58 -9.90 3.61
N VAL A 54 -6.56 -10.80 2.63
CA VAL A 54 -6.26 -10.44 1.24
C VAL A 54 -7.42 -9.59 0.73
N VAL A 55 -7.18 -8.31 0.53
CA VAL A 55 -8.21 -7.35 0.13
C VAL A 55 -8.28 -7.16 -1.39
N TRP A 56 -7.20 -7.50 -2.09
CA TRP A 56 -7.14 -7.47 -3.54
C TRP A 56 -6.07 -8.44 -4.06
N THR A 57 -6.40 -9.13 -5.15
CA THR A 57 -5.49 -10.03 -5.88
C THR A 57 -5.33 -9.48 -7.30
N PRO A 58 -4.10 -9.39 -7.83
CA PRO A 58 -3.87 -8.94 -9.19
C PRO A 58 -4.54 -9.88 -10.23
N PRO A 59 -4.94 -9.36 -11.39
CA PRO A 59 -5.33 -10.20 -12.51
C PRO A 59 -4.15 -11.05 -12.97
N ALA A 60 -4.41 -12.17 -13.65
CA ALA A 60 -3.35 -13.06 -14.12
C ALA A 60 -2.42 -12.43 -15.17
N THR A 61 -2.90 -11.42 -15.90
CA THR A 61 -2.14 -10.67 -16.92
C THR A 61 -2.58 -9.21 -16.92
N GLY A 62 -1.73 -8.34 -17.47
CA GLY A 62 -2.03 -6.92 -17.64
C GLY A 62 -0.96 -6.02 -17.03
N PRO A 63 -1.20 -4.70 -16.98
CA PRO A 63 -0.17 -3.74 -16.62
C PRO A 63 0.12 -3.64 -15.10
N TYR A 64 -0.64 -4.36 -14.27
CA TYR A 64 -0.52 -4.40 -12.81
C TYR A 64 -0.66 -5.83 -12.26
N SER A 65 -0.18 -6.82 -13.02
CA SER A 65 -0.41 -8.24 -12.71
C SER A 65 0.73 -8.92 -11.94
N HIS A 66 1.91 -8.32 -11.90
CA HIS A 66 3.11 -8.91 -11.30
C HIS A 66 3.84 -7.92 -10.38
N GLU A 67 4.73 -8.47 -9.54
CA GLU A 67 5.63 -7.71 -8.67
C GLU A 67 4.89 -6.64 -7.83
N ILE A 68 3.96 -7.10 -6.98
CA ILE A 68 3.12 -6.19 -6.17
C ILE A 68 3.93 -5.67 -4.97
N TRP A 69 4.36 -4.42 -5.03
CA TRP A 69 5.33 -3.84 -4.09
C TRP A 69 4.80 -2.63 -3.31
N ALA A 70 5.38 -2.47 -2.11
CA ALA A 70 5.29 -1.33 -1.20
C ALA A 70 3.88 -0.72 -1.05
N PRO A 71 2.88 -1.51 -0.64
CA PRO A 71 1.53 -0.99 -0.53
C PRO A 71 1.32 -0.10 0.70
N GLU A 72 0.75 1.09 0.49
CA GLU A 72 0.34 1.99 1.57
C GLU A 72 -1.17 2.20 1.58
N ILE A 73 -1.82 1.88 2.71
CA ILE A 73 -3.23 2.17 2.95
C ILE A 73 -3.43 3.55 3.58
N HIS A 74 -4.29 4.35 2.96
CA HIS A 74 -4.59 5.73 3.35
C HIS A 74 -6.09 5.94 3.46
N PHE A 75 -6.52 6.82 4.37
CA PHE A 75 -7.90 7.29 4.39
C PHE A 75 -7.97 8.76 4.00
N LEU A 76 -8.49 9.03 2.80
CA LEU A 76 -8.51 10.36 2.18
C LEU A 76 -9.94 10.65 1.74
N GLN A 77 -10.40 11.89 1.92
CA GLN A 77 -11.71 12.34 1.38
C GLN A 77 -12.86 11.33 1.62
N ASN A 78 -12.95 10.85 2.87
CA ASN A 78 -13.98 9.92 3.33
C ASN A 78 -13.93 8.50 2.72
N LYS A 79 -12.84 8.09 2.07
CA LYS A 79 -12.65 6.73 1.52
C LYS A 79 -11.26 6.18 1.80
N TRP A 80 -11.14 4.86 1.70
CA TRP A 80 -9.85 4.18 1.77
C TRP A 80 -9.23 4.07 0.38
N TYR A 81 -7.92 4.27 0.30
CA TYR A 81 -7.11 4.08 -0.88
C TYR A 81 -5.91 3.23 -0.54
N ILE A 82 -5.53 2.31 -1.42
CA ILE A 82 -4.22 1.64 -1.35
C ILE A 82 -3.44 2.05 -2.59
N TYR A 83 -2.29 2.68 -2.38
CA TYR A 83 -1.31 2.98 -3.41
C TYR A 83 -0.22 1.90 -3.36
N PHE A 84 0.20 1.40 -4.51
CA PHE A 84 1.19 0.33 -4.62
C PHE A 84 1.88 0.40 -5.98
N ALA A 85 3.01 -0.29 -6.11
CA ALA A 85 3.67 -0.49 -7.40
C ALA A 85 3.37 -1.88 -7.94
N ALA A 86 3.23 -1.99 -9.26
CA ALA A 86 3.07 -3.27 -9.96
C ALA A 86 3.51 -3.13 -11.42
N ASP A 87 3.87 -4.26 -12.02
CA ASP A 87 4.32 -4.35 -13.40
C ASP A 87 3.57 -5.38 -14.26
N ALA A 88 3.93 -5.45 -15.55
CA ALA A 88 3.35 -6.32 -16.56
C ALA A 88 4.14 -7.62 -16.80
N GLY A 89 4.89 -8.11 -15.81
CA GLY A 89 5.84 -9.22 -15.92
C GLY A 89 7.23 -8.77 -16.38
N ASN A 90 7.52 -7.48 -16.29
CA ASN A 90 8.81 -6.90 -16.65
C ASN A 90 9.06 -5.65 -15.80
N ASN A 91 10.14 -5.67 -15.02
CA ASN A 91 10.46 -4.59 -14.08
C ASN A 91 10.44 -3.18 -14.71
N ARG A 92 10.81 -3.01 -15.99
CA ARG A 92 10.77 -1.70 -16.69
C ARG A 92 9.37 -1.09 -16.78
N THR A 93 8.35 -1.93 -16.64
CA THR A 93 6.93 -1.55 -16.72
C THR A 93 6.31 -1.22 -15.36
N HIS A 94 7.08 -1.25 -14.26
CA HIS A 94 6.57 -0.83 -12.95
C HIS A 94 5.99 0.58 -13.00
N ARG A 95 4.76 0.69 -12.52
CA ARG A 95 4.05 1.96 -12.34
C ARG A 95 3.33 1.94 -11.00
N ILE A 96 2.89 3.12 -10.59
CA ILE A 96 2.05 3.30 -9.41
C ILE A 96 0.59 3.05 -9.81
N TRP A 97 -0.09 2.29 -8.98
CA TRP A 97 -1.51 1.97 -9.12
C TRP A 97 -2.25 2.30 -7.84
N VAL A 98 -3.54 2.58 -7.97
CA VAL A 98 -4.41 2.88 -6.83
C VAL A 98 -5.71 2.10 -6.91
N ILE A 99 -6.11 1.52 -5.77
CA ILE A 99 -7.43 0.94 -5.56
C ILE A 99 -8.17 1.73 -4.48
N GLU A 100 -9.50 1.80 -4.57
CA GLU A 100 -10.38 2.54 -3.65
C GLU A 100 -11.38 1.60 -2.99
N ASN A 101 -11.71 1.85 -1.73
CA ASN A 101 -12.81 1.22 -1.02
C ASN A 101 -13.62 2.26 -0.23
N SER A 102 -14.93 2.32 -0.49
CA SER A 102 -15.85 3.26 0.16
C SER A 102 -16.45 2.74 1.47
N SER A 103 -16.18 1.49 1.84
CA SER A 103 -16.60 0.94 3.14
C SER A 103 -15.92 1.70 4.28
N PRO A 104 -16.62 2.02 5.40
CA PRO A 104 -15.98 2.59 6.58
C PRO A 104 -14.87 1.70 7.14
N ASP A 105 -15.03 0.38 7.05
CA ASP A 105 -14.05 -0.64 7.43
C ASP A 105 -13.33 -1.18 6.18
N PRO A 106 -12.01 -1.00 6.00
CA PRO A 106 -11.29 -1.41 4.80
C PRO A 106 -11.16 -2.94 4.68
N MET A 107 -11.47 -3.68 5.76
CA MET A 107 -11.59 -5.14 5.76
C MET A 107 -12.89 -5.62 5.11
N GLN A 108 -13.85 -4.72 4.87
CA GLN A 108 -15.17 -5.00 4.28
C GLN A 108 -15.36 -4.23 2.97
N GLY A 109 -16.43 -4.51 2.24
CA GLY A 109 -16.69 -3.87 0.95
C GLY A 109 -15.82 -4.41 -0.19
N ALA A 110 -15.80 -3.67 -1.30
CA ALA A 110 -15.08 -4.02 -2.51
C ALA A 110 -14.00 -2.98 -2.79
N TRP A 111 -12.79 -3.48 -3.09
CA TRP A 111 -11.70 -2.65 -3.58
C TRP A 111 -11.75 -2.57 -5.10
N VAL A 112 -11.84 -1.34 -5.61
CA VAL A 112 -12.02 -1.05 -7.04
C VAL A 112 -10.75 -0.41 -7.58
N MET A 113 -10.21 -0.96 -8.68
CA MET A 113 -9.10 -0.36 -9.40
C MET A 113 -9.48 1.03 -9.93
N LYS A 114 -8.73 2.05 -9.51
CA LYS A 114 -8.90 3.44 -9.98
C LYS A 114 -7.96 3.79 -11.12
N GLY A 115 -6.87 3.04 -11.27
CA GLY A 115 -5.97 3.11 -12.40
C GLY A 115 -4.55 3.50 -12.02
N LYS A 116 -3.78 3.86 -13.04
CA LYS A 116 -2.39 4.28 -12.93
C LYS A 116 -2.31 5.71 -12.42
N VAL A 117 -1.37 5.99 -11.52
CA VAL A 117 -0.98 7.34 -11.15
C VAL A 117 0.37 7.63 -11.78
N ALA A 118 0.42 8.64 -12.64
CA ALA A 118 1.64 9.03 -13.33
C ALA A 118 1.61 10.53 -13.60
N ASP A 119 2.80 11.13 -13.68
CA ASP A 119 2.97 12.40 -14.34
C ASP A 119 2.93 12.21 -15.88
N PRO A 120 2.99 13.28 -16.68
CA PRO A 120 2.96 13.17 -18.15
C PRO A 120 4.13 12.37 -18.75
N SER A 121 5.22 12.16 -18.00
CA SER A 121 6.38 11.40 -18.49
C SER A 121 6.12 9.89 -18.51
N ASP A 122 5.21 9.40 -17.65
CA ASP A 122 4.83 7.99 -17.54
C ASP A 122 6.04 7.03 -17.45
N LYS A 123 7.05 7.42 -16.66
CA LYS A 123 8.27 6.65 -16.44
C LYS A 123 8.09 5.59 -15.36
N TRP A 124 9.12 4.75 -15.22
CA TRP A 124 9.22 3.79 -14.13
C TRP A 124 9.08 4.49 -12.78
N ALA A 125 8.16 4.00 -11.95
CA ALA A 125 7.80 4.61 -10.68
C ALA A 125 7.35 3.56 -9.66
N ILE A 126 7.89 3.62 -8.45
CA ILE A 126 7.59 2.75 -7.31
C ILE A 126 7.50 3.54 -6.00
N ASP A 127 7.18 2.83 -4.91
CA ASP A 127 7.14 3.34 -3.54
C ASP A 127 6.33 4.63 -3.38
N PRO A 128 5.07 4.66 -3.83
CA PRO A 128 4.23 5.83 -3.71
C PRO A 128 3.86 6.09 -2.25
N SER A 129 3.95 7.35 -1.82
CA SER A 129 3.33 7.80 -0.57
C SER A 129 2.56 9.09 -0.80
N VAL A 130 1.44 9.24 -0.09
CA VAL A 130 0.57 10.40 -0.20
C VAL A 130 0.40 11.10 1.14
N PHE A 131 0.33 12.42 1.10
CA PHE A 131 0.10 13.23 2.30
C PHE A 131 -0.56 14.56 1.94
N GLU A 132 -1.25 15.15 2.93
CA GLU A 132 -1.78 16.49 2.82
C GLU A 132 -0.83 17.50 3.48
N ALA A 133 -0.54 18.61 2.80
CA ALA A 133 0.20 19.72 3.35
C ALA A 133 -0.36 21.04 2.82
N SER A 134 -0.54 22.04 3.70
CA SER A 134 -1.04 23.37 3.32
C SER A 134 -2.33 23.36 2.47
N GLY A 135 -3.26 22.44 2.79
CA GLY A 135 -4.55 22.31 2.08
C GLY A 135 -4.44 21.68 0.68
N LYS A 136 -3.31 21.08 0.34
CA LYS A 136 -3.08 20.38 -0.93
C LYS A 136 -2.70 18.93 -0.67
N MET A 137 -3.12 18.06 -1.58
CA MET A 137 -2.69 16.66 -1.62
C MET A 137 -1.39 16.56 -2.42
N TYR A 138 -0.42 15.82 -1.88
CA TYR A 138 0.84 15.51 -2.53
C TYR A 138 0.98 14.01 -2.67
N LEU A 139 1.57 13.59 -3.78
CA LEU A 139 2.09 12.23 -3.97
C LEU A 139 3.59 12.37 -4.21
N ILE A 140 4.37 11.55 -3.51
CA ILE A 140 5.82 11.40 -3.68
C ILE A 140 6.11 9.95 -4.06
N TRP A 141 7.19 9.74 -4.82
CA TRP A 141 7.56 8.41 -5.30
C TRP A 141 9.05 8.32 -5.62
N SER A 142 9.55 7.09 -5.75
CA SER A 142 10.85 6.79 -6.34
C SER A 142 10.66 6.49 -7.83
N GLY A 143 11.47 7.08 -8.71
CA GLY A 143 11.30 6.93 -10.15
C GLY A 143 12.58 7.13 -10.94
N TRP A 144 12.59 6.66 -12.18
CA TRP A 144 13.71 6.90 -13.10
C TRP A 144 13.61 8.28 -13.74
N ASP A 145 14.74 8.97 -13.81
CA ASP A 145 14.85 10.23 -14.56
C ASP A 145 14.87 9.99 -16.08
N GLY A 146 15.32 8.82 -16.54
CA GLY A 146 15.33 8.41 -17.96
C GLY A 146 14.45 7.18 -18.24
N ASP A 147 14.59 6.61 -19.44
CA ASP A 147 13.85 5.41 -19.87
C ASP A 147 14.56 4.09 -19.50
N VAL A 148 15.72 4.20 -18.87
CA VAL A 148 16.53 3.08 -18.42
C VAL A 148 16.96 3.30 -16.98
N ASN A 149 17.16 2.20 -16.27
CA ASN A 149 17.82 2.24 -14.96
C ASN A 149 19.21 2.86 -15.15
N GLY A 150 19.56 3.80 -14.28
CA GLY A 150 20.91 4.37 -14.23
C GLY A 150 21.99 3.30 -14.02
#